data_AF-A0A1H2UJH2-F1
#
_entry.id   AF-A0A1H2UJH2-F1
#
_cell.length_a   1.000
_cell.length_b   1.000
_cell.length_c   1.000
_cell.angle_alpha   90.00
_cell.angle_beta   90.00
_cell.angle_gamma   90.00
#
_symmetry.space_group_name_H-M   'P 1'
#
loop_
_entity.id
_entity.type
_entity.pdbx_description
1 polymer ?
#
loop_
_entity_poly.entity_id
_entity_poly.type
_entity_poly.pdbx_seq_one_letter_code
_entity_poly.pdbx_strand_id
1 'polypeptide(L)'
;MTLSNLIFGQNSEEELKHYKQFLPYMIKGLQESKNDSSIKKLDNRVVGIFNKPWEVKKINEKTIIETITAITANNSLNIEQDYRQKWNLNFTSAINKNNAIEDTSNIDYILSNTFVSVSEIKLFDENNNSAIEKEERKIKINQSTDLEFYNSVINIDIPLKKEYRNLNGSIKLTLKQFETIEYKELKNTDENILFNLGNIEGIKLLKIEKNKAYFYLPRSIENIKIVSTNKEDKKYGENTLMPIPKSVYDFGMKDHLNEDLIKPFIEKVTLHDINEKPQILIYETNGNIENLYIYLKLSPVDLTSRTIEIKL
;
A
#
# COMPACT_ATOMS: atom_id res chain seq x y z
N MET A 1 0.08 -17.16 12.18
CA MET A 1 0.68 -15.95 12.78
C MET A 1 1.13 -15.09 11.61
N THR A 2 0.29 -14.13 11.20
CA THR A 2 0.50 -13.28 10.03
C THR A 2 1.49 -12.18 10.39
N LEU A 3 2.73 -12.27 9.88
CA LEU A 3 3.78 -11.26 10.03
C LEU A 3 3.59 -10.10 9.03
N SER A 4 2.35 -9.69 8.80
CA SER A 4 2.04 -8.54 7.94
C SER A 4 2.36 -7.25 8.71
N ASN A 5 3.39 -6.53 8.25
CA ASN A 5 3.82 -5.18 8.67
C ASN A 5 4.99 -5.05 9.66
N LEU A 6 5.76 -6.09 9.93
CA LEU A 6 7.07 -5.91 10.58
C LEU A 6 8.12 -5.51 9.54
N ILE A 7 7.96 -4.32 8.96
CA ILE A 7 9.12 -3.54 8.52
C ILE A 7 9.80 -3.11 9.81
N PHE A 8 10.64 -3.99 10.37
CA PHE A 8 11.61 -3.52 11.36
C PHE A 8 12.42 -2.45 10.65
N GLY A 9 12.41 -1.22 11.18
CA GLY A 9 13.36 -0.19 10.77
C GLY A 9 14.75 -0.80 10.83
N GLN A 10 15.57 -0.56 9.83
CA GLN A 10 16.93 -1.10 9.76
C GLN A 10 17.95 0.03 9.93
N ASN A 11 17.55 1.05 10.69
CA ASN A 11 18.18 2.36 10.69
C ASN A 11 19.01 2.62 11.95
N SER A 12 18.89 1.74 12.96
CA SER A 12 19.65 1.83 14.21
C SER A 12 20.10 0.47 14.73
N GLU A 13 21.13 0.46 15.59
CA GLU A 13 21.67 -0.76 16.22
C GLU A 13 20.62 -1.53 17.04
N GLU A 14 19.70 -0.81 17.70
CA GLU A 14 18.62 -1.44 18.45
C GLU A 14 17.65 -2.19 17.54
N GLU A 15 17.30 -1.61 16.39
CA GLU A 15 16.43 -2.27 15.43
C GLU A 15 17.15 -3.41 14.69
N LEU A 16 18.46 -3.28 14.41
CA LEU A 16 19.30 -4.38 13.90
C LEU A 16 19.22 -5.59 14.83
N LYS A 17 19.29 -5.37 16.15
CA LYS A 17 19.19 -6.44 17.15
C LYS A 17 17.85 -7.16 17.07
N HIS A 18 16.75 -6.43 16.93
CA HIS A 18 15.43 -7.03 16.72
C HIS A 18 15.38 -7.80 15.40
N TYR A 19 15.82 -7.20 14.30
CA TYR A 19 15.86 -7.87 12.99
C TYR A 19 16.65 -9.19 13.00
N LYS A 20 17.82 -9.22 13.68
CA LYS A 20 18.63 -10.44 13.85
C LYS A 20 17.87 -11.58 14.53
N GLN A 21 16.90 -11.29 15.40
CA GLN A 21 16.07 -12.33 16.03
C GLN A 21 15.12 -13.00 15.02
N PHE A 22 14.76 -12.34 13.92
CA PHE A 22 13.88 -12.86 12.88
C PHE A 22 14.62 -13.58 11.74
N LEU A 23 15.91 -13.25 11.54
CA LEU A 23 16.74 -13.86 10.49
C LEU A 23 16.73 -15.41 10.48
N PRO A 24 16.76 -16.14 11.62
CA PRO A 24 16.73 -17.61 11.59
C PRO A 24 15.45 -18.14 10.93
N TYR A 25 14.31 -17.52 11.22
CA TYR A 25 13.01 -17.93 10.67
C TYR A 25 12.92 -17.63 9.18
N MET A 26 13.44 -16.48 8.76
CA MET A 26 13.51 -16.14 7.33
C MET A 26 14.41 -17.11 6.57
N ILE A 27 15.61 -17.39 7.08
CA ILE A 27 16.55 -18.34 6.47
C ILE A 27 15.92 -19.74 6.38
N LYS A 28 15.32 -20.24 7.46
CA LYS A 28 14.60 -21.52 7.45
C LYS A 28 13.45 -21.52 6.43
N GLY A 29 12.69 -20.43 6.34
CA GLY A 29 11.60 -20.27 5.37
C GLY A 29 12.05 -20.28 3.90
N LEU A 30 13.30 -19.87 3.60
CA LEU A 30 13.91 -20.01 2.27
C LEU A 30 14.31 -21.45 1.95
N GLN A 31 14.61 -22.26 2.97
CA GLN A 31 14.95 -23.68 2.81
C GLN A 31 13.73 -24.59 2.73
N GLU A 32 12.65 -24.28 3.46
CA GLU A 32 11.38 -25.03 3.43
C GLU A 32 10.84 -25.14 2.00
N SER A 33 11.02 -24.12 1.16
CA SER A 33 10.53 -24.17 -0.22
C SER A 33 11.21 -25.27 -1.06
N LYS A 34 12.47 -25.60 -0.78
CA LYS A 34 13.21 -26.67 -1.47
C LYS A 34 12.83 -28.09 -1.02
N ASN A 35 12.47 -28.26 0.25
CA ASN A 35 12.39 -29.58 0.90
C ASN A 35 10.96 -30.04 1.22
N ASP A 36 9.96 -29.17 1.10
CA ASP A 36 8.63 -29.46 1.62
C ASP A 36 7.65 -29.99 0.54
N SER A 37 7.42 -31.30 0.62
CA SER A 37 6.30 -32.00 -0.01
C SER A 37 5.00 -31.86 0.79
N SER A 38 5.04 -31.24 1.98
CA SER A 38 3.84 -31.00 2.76
C SER A 38 3.05 -29.81 2.19
N ILE A 39 1.81 -30.09 1.81
CA ILE A 39 0.86 -29.09 1.37
C ILE A 39 0.42 -28.34 2.64
N LYS A 40 1.13 -27.29 3.04
CA LYS A 40 0.54 -26.27 3.93
C LYS A 40 -0.77 -25.85 3.27
N LYS A 41 -1.90 -26.10 3.94
CA LYS A 41 -3.22 -25.72 3.42
C LYS A 41 -3.26 -24.20 3.33
N LEU A 42 -3.10 -23.70 2.11
CA LEU A 42 -3.33 -22.31 1.78
C LEU A 42 -4.83 -22.05 1.83
N ASP A 43 -5.18 -20.93 2.43
CA ASP A 43 -6.55 -20.50 2.63
C ASP A 43 -7.22 -20.08 1.30
N ASN A 44 -6.44 -19.59 0.33
CA ASN A 44 -6.89 -19.24 -1.03
C ASN A 44 -8.07 -18.26 -1.08
N ARG A 45 -8.36 -17.51 0.01
CA ARG A 45 -9.38 -16.46 0.00
C ARG A 45 -8.99 -15.36 -0.99
N VAL A 46 -9.95 -14.99 -1.82
CA VAL A 46 -9.82 -13.94 -2.84
C VAL A 46 -10.74 -12.76 -2.54
N VAL A 47 -10.35 -11.56 -2.99
CA VAL A 47 -11.05 -10.29 -2.71
C VAL A 47 -11.63 -9.63 -3.96
N GLY A 48 -11.84 -10.41 -5.02
CA GLY A 48 -12.41 -9.94 -6.28
C GLY A 48 -11.43 -9.93 -7.44
N ILE A 49 -11.90 -9.52 -8.61
CA ILE A 49 -11.12 -9.48 -9.86
C ILE A 49 -10.05 -8.38 -9.78
N PHE A 50 -8.87 -8.65 -10.32
CA PHE A 50 -7.86 -7.61 -10.49
C PHE A 50 -8.17 -6.76 -11.73
N ASN A 51 -8.51 -5.50 -11.49
CA ASN A 51 -8.62 -4.52 -12.56
C ASN A 51 -7.24 -3.92 -12.83
N LYS A 52 -6.71 -4.17 -14.03
CA LYS A 52 -5.41 -3.69 -14.48
C LYS A 52 -5.48 -2.17 -14.71
N PRO A 53 -4.83 -1.35 -13.87
CA PRO A 53 -5.02 0.09 -13.92
C PRO A 53 -4.45 0.73 -15.19
N TRP A 54 -3.51 0.06 -15.88
CA TRP A 54 -2.93 0.52 -17.16
C TRP A 54 -3.86 0.30 -18.36
N GLU A 55 -4.92 -0.51 -18.23
CA GLU A 55 -5.91 -0.71 -19.29
C GLU A 55 -7.02 0.35 -19.26
N VAL A 56 -7.08 1.13 -18.17
CA VAL A 56 -8.04 2.21 -17.99
C VAL A 56 -7.71 3.37 -18.94
N LYS A 57 -8.61 3.59 -19.89
CA LYS A 57 -8.57 4.79 -20.76
C LYS A 57 -8.96 6.04 -19.97
N LYS A 58 -8.69 7.21 -20.56
CA LYS A 58 -9.13 8.51 -20.03
C LYS A 58 -10.60 8.47 -19.62
N ILE A 59 -10.86 8.81 -18.36
CA ILE A 59 -12.21 8.84 -17.79
C ILE A 59 -12.95 10.02 -18.42
N ASN A 60 -14.21 9.79 -18.81
CA ASN A 60 -15.02 10.85 -19.41
C ASN A 60 -15.44 11.89 -18.35
N GLU A 61 -15.73 13.11 -18.80
CA GLU A 61 -16.05 14.24 -17.93
C GLU A 61 -17.32 14.03 -17.09
N LYS A 62 -18.35 13.38 -17.64
CA LYS A 62 -19.58 13.04 -16.92
C LYS A 62 -19.27 12.19 -15.68
N THR A 63 -18.53 11.10 -15.85
CA THR A 63 -18.13 10.19 -14.77
C THR A 63 -17.24 10.89 -13.73
N ILE A 64 -16.35 11.79 -14.16
CA ILE A 64 -15.52 12.60 -13.25
C ILE A 64 -16.40 13.47 -12.34
N ILE A 65 -17.36 14.19 -12.93
CA ILE A 65 -18.27 15.09 -12.21
C ILE A 65 -19.20 14.30 -11.28
N GLU A 66 -19.76 13.19 -11.75
CA GLU A 66 -20.62 12.31 -10.95
C GLU A 66 -19.87 11.73 -9.76
N THR A 67 -18.63 11.25 -9.97
CA THR A 67 -17.81 10.65 -8.91
C THR A 67 -17.49 11.67 -7.81
N ILE A 68 -16.97 12.86 -8.16
CA ILE A 68 -16.64 13.86 -7.14
C ILE A 68 -17.90 14.37 -6.43
N THR A 69 -19.03 14.50 -7.15
CA THR A 69 -20.31 14.91 -6.56
C THR A 69 -20.79 13.87 -5.55
N ALA A 70 -20.73 12.59 -5.89
CA ALA A 70 -21.14 11.49 -5.01
C ALA A 70 -20.31 11.42 -3.72
N ILE A 71 -18.99 11.60 -3.84
CA ILE A 71 -18.07 11.64 -2.70
C ILE A 71 -18.43 12.82 -1.79
N THR A 72 -18.52 14.01 -2.38
CA THR A 72 -18.75 15.25 -1.60
C THR A 72 -20.13 15.31 -0.97
N ALA A 73 -21.16 14.72 -1.58
CA ALA A 73 -22.53 14.73 -1.05
C ALA A 73 -22.73 13.78 0.14
N ASN A 74 -21.91 12.72 0.25
CA ASN A 74 -22.04 11.71 1.29
C ASN A 74 -20.87 11.81 2.26
N ASN A 75 -20.92 12.87 3.08
CA ASN A 75 -19.94 13.13 4.12
C ASN A 75 -20.58 13.20 5.50
N SER A 76 -19.78 12.93 6.52
CA SER A 76 -20.11 13.13 7.93
C SER A 76 -18.95 13.76 8.67
N LEU A 77 -19.28 14.49 9.73
CA LEU A 77 -18.36 15.23 10.57
C LEU A 77 -18.69 14.92 12.02
N ASN A 78 -17.68 14.56 12.81
CA ASN A 78 -17.82 14.37 14.25
C ASN A 78 -16.60 14.91 14.99
N ILE A 79 -16.82 15.52 16.16
CA ILE A 79 -15.73 15.93 17.06
C ILE A 79 -15.60 14.86 18.13
N GLU A 80 -14.41 14.29 18.26
CA GLU A 80 -14.12 13.30 19.29
C GLU A 80 -12.75 13.48 19.91
N GLN A 81 -12.60 12.92 21.10
CA GLN A 81 -11.34 12.88 21.81
C GLN A 81 -10.70 11.50 21.63
N ASP A 82 -9.45 11.47 21.19
CA ASP A 82 -8.72 10.20 21.06
C ASP A 82 -8.20 9.66 22.41
N TYR A 83 -7.62 8.45 22.38
CA TYR A 83 -7.07 7.78 23.56
C TYR A 83 -5.95 8.56 24.28
N ARG A 84 -5.37 9.58 23.64
CA ARG A 84 -4.35 10.48 24.23
C ARG A 84 -4.97 11.76 24.79
N GLN A 85 -6.30 11.81 24.91
CA GLN A 85 -7.06 12.98 25.36
C GLN A 85 -6.94 14.20 24.43
N LYS A 86 -6.67 13.99 23.14
CA LYS A 86 -6.58 15.07 22.15
C LYS A 86 -7.83 15.13 21.27
N TRP A 87 -8.27 16.34 20.97
CA TRP A 87 -9.49 16.60 20.20
C TRP A 87 -9.21 16.55 18.70
N ASN A 88 -10.09 15.88 17.94
CA ASN A 88 -10.03 15.82 16.49
C ASN A 88 -11.41 16.06 15.90
N LEU A 89 -11.43 16.68 14.72
CA LEU A 89 -12.57 16.63 13.81
C LEU A 89 -12.34 15.47 12.86
N ASN A 90 -13.19 14.45 12.95
CA ASN A 90 -13.20 13.34 12.03
C ASN A 90 -14.09 13.70 10.85
N PHE A 91 -13.48 13.82 9.68
CA PHE A 91 -14.18 13.94 8.41
C PHE A 91 -14.20 12.58 7.72
N THR A 92 -15.41 12.10 7.44
CA THR A 92 -15.63 10.86 6.71
C THR A 92 -16.41 11.18 5.43
N SER A 93 -16.01 10.63 4.29
CA SER A 93 -16.72 10.77 3.03
C SER A 93 -16.59 9.51 2.19
N ALA A 94 -17.68 9.06 1.57
CA ALA A 94 -17.70 7.81 0.82
C ALA A 94 -18.52 7.92 -0.46
N ILE A 95 -18.16 7.16 -1.50
CA ILE A 95 -18.95 7.08 -2.73
C ILE A 95 -20.28 6.38 -2.42
N ASN A 96 -21.41 7.09 -2.55
CA ASN A 96 -22.73 6.47 -2.47
C ASN A 96 -23.08 5.77 -3.79
N LYS A 97 -22.91 4.44 -3.83
CA LYS A 97 -23.13 3.59 -5.02
C LYS A 97 -24.58 3.61 -5.52
N ASN A 98 -25.55 3.87 -4.65
CA ASN A 98 -26.97 3.78 -5.00
C ASN A 98 -27.48 5.00 -5.80
N ASN A 99 -26.75 6.11 -5.78
CA ASN A 99 -27.26 7.40 -6.28
C ASN A 99 -26.49 7.97 -7.48
N ALA A 100 -25.37 7.38 -7.90
CA ALA A 100 -24.37 8.19 -8.60
C ALA A 100 -23.92 7.76 -10.00
N ILE A 101 -23.94 6.48 -10.38
CA ILE A 101 -23.28 6.06 -11.63
C ILE A 101 -24.04 4.88 -12.24
N GLU A 102 -24.48 5.04 -13.49
CA GLU A 102 -25.41 4.15 -14.23
C GLU A 102 -24.94 2.69 -14.40
N ASP A 103 -23.70 2.33 -14.06
CA ASP A 103 -23.18 0.97 -14.20
C ASP A 103 -22.20 0.58 -13.09
N THR A 104 -22.72 0.27 -11.91
CA THR A 104 -21.93 -0.09 -10.71
C THR A 104 -20.91 -1.21 -10.90
N SER A 105 -21.09 -2.07 -11.90
CA SER A 105 -20.24 -3.23 -12.16
C SER A 105 -18.88 -2.88 -12.80
N ASN A 106 -18.82 -1.76 -13.53
CA ASN A 106 -17.63 -1.35 -14.30
C ASN A 106 -16.84 -0.21 -13.63
N ILE A 107 -17.36 0.37 -12.55
CA ILE A 107 -16.75 1.55 -11.93
C ILE A 107 -15.41 1.20 -11.27
N ASP A 108 -15.31 0.04 -10.63
CA ASP A 108 -14.04 -0.43 -10.06
C ASP A 108 -12.92 -0.54 -11.08
N TYR A 109 -13.29 -0.89 -12.32
CA TYR A 109 -12.35 -0.92 -13.44
C TYR A 109 -11.99 0.50 -13.85
N ILE A 110 -12.98 1.33 -14.17
CA ILE A 110 -12.82 2.72 -14.63
C ILE A 110 -12.01 3.57 -13.63
N LEU A 111 -12.16 3.34 -12.34
CA LEU A 111 -11.51 4.12 -11.29
C LEU A 111 -10.22 3.49 -10.75
N SER A 112 -9.80 2.31 -11.23
CA SER A 112 -8.60 1.62 -10.72
C SER A 112 -7.30 2.44 -10.87
N ASN A 113 -7.31 3.48 -11.72
CA ASN A 113 -6.21 4.44 -11.90
C ASN A 113 -6.46 5.83 -11.27
N THR A 114 -7.45 5.96 -10.39
CA THR A 114 -7.78 7.24 -9.73
C THR A 114 -7.61 7.18 -8.22
N PHE A 115 -7.50 8.36 -7.60
CA PHE A 115 -7.46 8.53 -6.16
C PHE A 115 -7.98 9.92 -5.78
N VAL A 116 -8.32 10.14 -4.51
CA VAL A 116 -8.72 11.46 -4.01
C VAL A 116 -7.64 12.00 -3.09
N SER A 117 -7.25 13.24 -3.36
CA SER A 117 -6.39 14.05 -2.52
C SER A 117 -7.25 15.00 -1.70
N VAL A 118 -6.88 15.19 -0.44
CA VAL A 118 -7.50 16.21 0.42
C VAL A 118 -6.49 17.28 0.76
N SER A 119 -6.91 18.53 0.59
CA SER A 119 -6.07 19.71 0.77
C SER A 119 -6.88 20.93 1.20
N GLU A 120 -6.18 22.06 1.42
CA GLU A 120 -6.77 23.37 1.70
C GLU A 120 -7.77 23.37 2.88
N ILE A 121 -7.49 22.55 3.90
CA ILE A 121 -8.31 22.43 5.10
C ILE A 121 -8.25 23.73 5.91
N LYS A 122 -9.41 24.35 6.12
CA LYS A 122 -9.59 25.55 6.95
C LYS A 122 -10.66 25.27 7.98
N LEU A 123 -10.37 25.53 9.25
CA LEU A 123 -11.33 25.43 10.35
C LEU A 123 -11.18 26.64 11.27
N PHE A 124 -12.31 27.25 11.58
CA PHE A 124 -12.44 28.44 12.39
C PHE A 124 -13.51 28.23 13.46
N ASP A 125 -13.24 28.79 14.64
CA ASP A 125 -14.25 28.90 15.69
C ASP A 125 -15.24 30.05 15.43
N GLU A 126 -16.19 30.22 16.33
CA GLU A 126 -17.19 31.29 16.29
C GLU A 126 -16.60 32.71 16.26
N ASN A 127 -15.36 32.89 16.72
CA ASN A 127 -14.64 34.15 16.74
C ASN A 127 -13.67 34.30 15.55
N ASN A 128 -13.79 33.42 14.54
CA ASN A 128 -12.93 33.37 13.35
C ASN A 128 -11.45 33.08 13.65
N ASN A 129 -11.15 32.48 14.81
CA ASN A 129 -9.80 32.02 15.13
C ASN A 129 -9.57 30.62 14.58
N SER A 130 -8.36 30.34 14.11
CA SER A 130 -8.03 29.00 13.62
C SER A 130 -8.17 27.94 14.72
N ALA A 131 -9.01 26.94 14.46
CA ALA A 131 -9.29 25.83 15.36
C ALA A 131 -8.26 24.69 15.27
N ILE A 132 -7.45 24.67 14.21
CA ILE A 132 -6.48 23.59 13.91
C ILE A 132 -5.27 23.68 14.84
N GLU A 133 -4.92 22.56 15.47
CA GLU A 133 -3.68 22.41 16.26
C GLU A 133 -2.51 22.06 15.34
N LYS A 134 -1.58 23.01 15.09
CA LYS A 134 -0.48 22.83 14.13
C LYS A 134 0.83 22.30 14.73
N GLU A 135 1.04 22.42 16.04
CA GLU A 135 2.37 22.31 16.65
C GLU A 135 2.77 20.89 17.08
N GLU A 136 1.84 20.04 17.54
CA GLU A 136 2.21 18.74 18.14
C GLU A 136 2.00 17.51 17.25
N ARG A 137 1.25 17.65 16.16
CA ARG A 137 0.98 16.57 15.22
C ARG A 137 1.47 17.06 13.87
N LYS A 138 2.38 16.31 13.22
CA LYS A 138 2.55 16.42 11.77
C LYS A 138 1.20 16.05 11.16
N ILE A 139 0.25 16.98 11.14
CA ILE A 139 -0.89 16.87 10.26
C ILE A 139 -0.24 16.74 8.89
N LYS A 140 -0.36 15.56 8.29
CA LYS A 140 -0.15 15.45 6.85
C LYS A 140 -1.28 16.27 6.25
N ILE A 141 -1.12 17.59 6.16
CA ILE A 141 -2.11 18.52 5.56
C ILE A 141 -2.34 18.17 4.08
N ASN A 142 -1.57 17.22 3.55
CA ASN A 142 -1.75 16.54 2.28
C ASN A 142 -1.74 15.02 2.53
N GLN A 143 -2.90 14.41 2.78
CA GLN A 143 -3.05 12.95 2.75
C GLN A 143 -3.55 12.55 1.36
N SER A 144 -2.83 11.62 0.75
CA SER A 144 -3.30 10.88 -0.43
C SER A 144 -3.78 9.51 0.05
N THR A 145 -5.07 9.24 -0.07
CA THR A 145 -5.62 7.91 0.17
C THR A 145 -5.87 7.28 -1.19
N ASP A 146 -5.23 6.13 -1.45
CA ASP A 146 -5.55 5.30 -2.60
C ASP A 146 -7.04 4.91 -2.50
N LEU A 147 -7.85 5.21 -3.52
CA LEU A 147 -9.25 4.81 -3.54
C LEU A 147 -9.37 3.36 -4.01
N GLU A 148 -9.73 2.46 -3.09
CA GLU A 148 -10.23 1.12 -3.44
C GLU A 148 -11.76 1.10 -3.32
N PHE A 149 -12.46 1.19 -4.45
CA PHE A 149 -13.89 1.50 -4.56
C PHE A 149 -14.86 0.54 -3.84
N TYR A 150 -14.42 -0.61 -3.36
CA TYR A 150 -15.24 -1.45 -2.47
C TYR A 150 -15.29 -0.95 -1.02
N ASN A 151 -14.30 -0.17 -0.57
CA ASN A 151 -14.17 0.35 0.80
C ASN A 151 -13.67 1.82 0.86
N SER A 152 -13.82 2.59 -0.23
CA SER A 152 -13.35 3.97 -0.36
C SER A 152 -14.09 4.94 0.57
N VAL A 153 -13.73 4.89 1.84
CA VAL A 153 -14.07 5.89 2.83
C VAL A 153 -12.85 6.79 3.00
N ILE A 154 -12.98 8.05 2.59
CA ILE A 154 -12.03 9.10 2.91
C ILE A 154 -12.23 9.42 4.38
N ASN A 155 -11.31 8.98 5.23
CA ASN A 155 -11.29 9.30 6.65
C ASN A 155 -10.10 10.19 6.95
N ILE A 156 -10.36 11.35 7.56
CA ILE A 156 -9.34 12.34 7.89
C ILE A 156 -9.61 12.86 9.29
N ASP A 157 -8.62 12.71 10.15
CA ASP A 157 -8.63 13.26 11.49
C ASP A 157 -7.87 14.59 11.49
N ILE A 158 -8.59 15.68 11.73
CA ILE A 158 -8.03 17.03 11.77
C ILE A 158 -7.90 17.43 13.25
N PRO A 159 -6.68 17.55 13.80
CA PRO A 159 -6.52 17.85 15.22
C PRO A 159 -6.95 19.28 15.53
N LEU A 160 -7.65 19.41 16.64
CA LEU A 160 -8.25 20.64 17.14
C LEU A 160 -7.54 21.07 18.43
N LYS A 161 -7.43 22.38 18.65
CA LYS A 161 -6.82 22.93 19.87
C LYS A 161 -7.59 22.59 21.16
N LYS A 162 -8.90 22.33 21.04
CA LYS A 162 -9.83 22.03 22.13
C LYS A 162 -11.15 21.50 21.54
N GLU A 163 -12.09 21.16 22.41
CA GLU A 163 -13.47 20.93 22.01
C GLU A 163 -14.10 22.23 21.49
N TYR A 164 -14.81 22.13 20.37
CA TYR A 164 -15.57 23.24 19.78
C TYR A 164 -17.02 22.82 19.61
N ARG A 165 -17.95 23.68 20.02
CA ARG A 165 -19.40 23.45 19.81
C ARG A 165 -19.86 23.84 18.41
N ASN A 166 -19.28 24.92 17.90
CA ASN A 166 -19.52 25.41 16.55
C ASN A 166 -18.19 25.49 15.80
N LEU A 167 -18.14 24.95 14.58
CA LEU A 167 -17.00 25.10 13.69
C LEU A 167 -17.47 25.48 12.30
N ASN A 168 -16.79 26.45 11.70
CA ASN A 168 -16.98 26.83 10.30
C ASN A 168 -15.68 26.61 9.54
N GLY A 169 -15.78 26.19 8.28
CA GLY A 169 -14.57 25.91 7.52
C GLY A 169 -14.82 25.31 6.15
N SER A 170 -13.75 24.80 5.56
CA SER A 170 -13.80 24.18 4.24
C SER A 170 -12.74 23.10 4.11
N ILE A 171 -13.06 22.04 3.35
CA ILE A 171 -12.12 21.02 2.90
C ILE A 171 -12.20 20.94 1.38
N LYS A 172 -11.05 20.94 0.68
CA LYS A 172 -11.02 20.69 -0.76
C LYS A 172 -10.69 19.23 -1.04
N LEU A 173 -11.59 18.57 -1.78
CA LEU A 173 -11.37 17.24 -2.32
C LEU A 173 -11.02 17.37 -3.81
N THR A 174 -9.90 16.79 -4.22
CA THR A 174 -9.47 16.74 -5.62
C THR A 174 -9.43 15.29 -6.09
N LEU A 175 -10.21 14.96 -7.11
CA LEU A 175 -10.08 13.68 -7.81
C LEU A 175 -8.88 13.78 -8.75
N LYS A 176 -7.98 12.80 -8.65
CA LYS A 176 -6.75 12.72 -9.43
C LYS A 176 -6.67 11.39 -10.17
N GLN A 177 -5.94 11.37 -11.27
CA GLN A 177 -5.55 10.15 -11.98
C GLN A 177 -4.04 10.11 -12.15
N PHE A 178 -3.45 8.93 -12.27
CA PHE A 178 -2.06 8.81 -12.69
C PHE A 178 -1.99 8.79 -14.21
N GLU A 179 -1.21 9.68 -14.83
CA GLU A 179 -1.10 9.72 -16.29
C GLU A 179 -0.31 8.54 -16.84
N THR A 180 0.63 8.03 -16.05
CA THR A 180 1.55 6.98 -16.50
C THR A 180 1.55 5.85 -15.48
N ILE A 181 1.38 4.63 -15.97
CA ILE A 181 1.55 3.42 -15.19
C ILE A 181 2.58 2.56 -15.89
N GLU A 182 3.75 2.44 -15.27
CA GLU A 182 4.82 1.56 -15.72
C GLU A 182 4.59 0.19 -15.09
N TYR A 183 4.55 -0.87 -15.88
CA TYR A 183 4.19 -2.19 -15.38
C TYR A 183 4.93 -3.33 -16.06
N LYS A 184 4.95 -4.48 -15.37
CA LYS A 184 5.36 -5.76 -15.90
C LYS A 184 4.37 -6.83 -15.45
N GLU A 185 3.93 -7.64 -16.41
CA GLU A 185 3.16 -8.85 -16.16
C GLU A 185 4.10 -10.06 -16.20
N LEU A 186 3.93 -10.96 -15.25
CA LEU A 186 4.73 -12.17 -15.04
C LEU A 186 3.79 -13.35 -14.77
N LYS A 187 4.18 -14.54 -15.19
CA LYS A 187 3.46 -15.79 -14.96
C LYS A 187 4.20 -16.68 -13.98
N ASN A 188 3.50 -17.60 -13.32
CA ASN A 188 4.08 -18.55 -12.39
C ASN A 188 5.24 -19.40 -12.95
N THR A 189 5.32 -19.55 -14.28
CA THR A 189 6.40 -20.22 -14.98
C THR A 189 7.63 -19.35 -15.22
N ASP A 190 7.53 -18.03 -15.00
CA ASP A 190 8.61 -17.10 -15.27
C ASP A 190 9.70 -17.21 -14.20
N GLU A 191 10.94 -17.32 -14.67
CA GLU A 191 12.12 -17.41 -13.84
C GLU A 191 13.23 -16.56 -14.45
N ASN A 192 14.03 -15.92 -13.59
CA ASN A 192 15.20 -15.14 -13.98
C ASN A 192 14.95 -14.00 -15.00
N ILE A 193 13.75 -13.40 -15.01
CA ILE A 193 13.38 -12.33 -15.94
C ILE A 193 13.90 -10.97 -15.46
N LEU A 194 14.80 -10.34 -16.23
CA LEU A 194 15.26 -8.96 -16.03
C LEU A 194 14.33 -7.98 -16.75
N PHE A 195 13.94 -6.89 -16.08
CA PHE A 195 13.09 -5.85 -16.65
C PHE A 195 13.32 -4.50 -15.97
N ASN A 196 12.76 -3.46 -16.59
CA ASN A 196 12.75 -2.11 -16.05
C ASN A 196 11.30 -1.71 -15.71
N LEU A 197 11.13 -0.81 -14.75
CA LEU A 197 9.85 -0.15 -14.47
C LEU A 197 10.05 1.37 -14.57
N GLY A 198 9.69 1.94 -15.71
CA GLY A 198 10.06 3.32 -16.06
C GLY A 198 11.56 3.53 -15.99
N ASN A 199 11.99 4.53 -15.22
CA ASN A 199 13.40 4.88 -15.01
C ASN A 199 14.12 3.99 -13.98
N ILE A 200 13.46 2.93 -13.48
CA ILE A 200 14.08 1.98 -12.55
C ILE A 200 14.61 0.79 -13.35
N GLU A 201 15.90 0.83 -13.62
CA GLU A 201 16.60 -0.20 -14.37
C GLU A 201 17.09 -1.33 -13.47
N GLY A 202 17.10 -2.56 -14.00
CA GLY A 202 17.78 -3.68 -13.36
C GLY A 202 16.96 -4.45 -12.32
N ILE A 203 15.62 -4.37 -12.38
CA ILE A 203 14.74 -5.21 -11.56
C ILE A 203 14.73 -6.61 -12.16
N LYS A 204 14.85 -7.65 -11.33
CA LYS A 204 14.83 -9.03 -11.82
C LYS A 204 13.87 -9.88 -11.01
N LEU A 205 12.91 -10.54 -11.68
CA LEU A 205 12.21 -11.68 -11.08
C LEU A 205 13.20 -12.83 -11.00
N LEU A 206 13.49 -13.30 -9.79
CA LEU A 206 14.33 -14.48 -9.59
C LEU A 206 13.53 -15.74 -9.89
N LYS A 207 12.38 -15.92 -9.24
CA LYS A 207 11.45 -17.04 -9.45
C LYS A 207 10.09 -16.77 -8.82
N ILE A 208 9.09 -17.55 -9.22
CA ILE A 208 7.81 -17.71 -8.53
C ILE A 208 7.71 -19.16 -8.08
N GLU A 209 7.37 -19.37 -6.81
CA GLU A 209 7.30 -20.68 -6.18
C GLU A 209 6.04 -20.75 -5.31
N LYS A 210 5.01 -21.44 -5.81
CA LYS A 210 3.69 -21.55 -5.16
C LYS A 210 3.12 -20.17 -4.82
N ASN A 211 3.07 -19.81 -3.54
CA ASN A 211 2.51 -18.57 -3.02
C ASN A 211 3.56 -17.46 -2.82
N LYS A 212 4.81 -17.68 -3.25
CA LYS A 212 5.92 -16.75 -3.06
C LYS A 212 6.53 -16.31 -4.39
N ALA A 213 6.85 -15.03 -4.52
CA ALA A 213 7.64 -14.47 -5.60
C ALA A 213 8.87 -13.76 -5.04
N TYR A 214 10.00 -13.91 -5.72
CA TYR A 214 11.29 -13.39 -5.29
C TYR A 214 11.80 -12.39 -6.32
N PHE A 215 11.99 -11.15 -5.90
CA PHE A 215 12.49 -10.09 -6.77
C PHE A 215 13.85 -9.61 -6.28
N TYR A 216 14.77 -9.44 -7.20
CA TYR A 216 15.95 -8.63 -7.01
C TYR A 216 15.60 -7.18 -7.32
N LEU A 217 15.82 -6.31 -6.33
CA LEU A 217 15.64 -4.87 -6.45
C LEU A 217 17.01 -4.18 -6.37
N PRO A 218 17.41 -3.41 -7.39
CA PRO A 218 18.69 -2.70 -7.41
C PRO A 218 18.74 -1.55 -6.38
N ARG A 219 17.57 -1.10 -5.91
CA ARG A 219 17.39 -0.16 -4.80
C ARG A 219 16.02 -0.38 -4.17
N SER A 220 15.83 0.09 -2.94
CA SER A 220 14.48 0.17 -2.35
C SER A 220 13.59 1.11 -3.17
N ILE A 221 12.31 0.73 -3.34
CA ILE A 221 11.32 1.44 -4.14
C ILE A 221 10.04 1.55 -3.30
N GLU A 222 9.79 2.74 -2.75
CA GLU A 222 8.71 2.94 -1.76
C GLU A 222 7.29 2.76 -2.34
N ASN A 223 7.10 3.02 -3.64
CA ASN A 223 5.78 3.06 -4.27
C ASN A 223 5.51 1.89 -5.23
N ILE A 224 6.29 0.81 -5.14
CA ILE A 224 6.07 -0.36 -5.97
C ILE A 224 4.81 -1.10 -5.51
N LYS A 225 3.89 -1.36 -6.44
CA LYS A 225 2.70 -2.16 -6.19
C LYS A 225 2.91 -3.55 -6.78
N ILE A 226 2.62 -4.57 -5.99
CA ILE A 226 2.67 -5.98 -6.42
C ILE A 226 1.30 -6.60 -6.14
N VAL A 227 0.69 -7.15 -7.19
CA VAL A 227 -0.59 -7.86 -7.11
C VAL A 227 -0.41 -9.23 -7.75
N SER A 228 -0.91 -10.26 -7.09
CA SER A 228 -1.01 -11.60 -7.67
C SER A 228 -2.45 -12.04 -7.78
N THR A 229 -2.69 -12.88 -8.77
CA THR A 229 -4.00 -13.48 -9.02
C THR A 229 -3.91 -14.98 -9.21
N ASN A 230 -5.06 -15.64 -9.06
CA ASN A 230 -5.25 -17.02 -9.46
C ASN A 230 -5.56 -17.14 -10.97
N LYS A 231 -5.87 -18.36 -11.43
CA LYS A 231 -6.25 -18.66 -12.83
C LYS A 231 -7.48 -17.94 -13.36
N GLU A 232 -8.30 -17.39 -12.47
CA GLU A 232 -9.52 -16.64 -12.80
C GLU A 232 -9.31 -15.13 -12.67
N ASP A 233 -8.06 -14.67 -12.58
CA ASP A 233 -7.67 -13.28 -12.36
C ASP A 233 -8.23 -12.64 -11.08
N LYS A 234 -8.57 -13.48 -10.09
CA LYS A 234 -9.01 -13.03 -8.77
C LYS A 234 -7.80 -12.78 -7.87
N LYS A 235 -7.77 -11.60 -7.24
CA LYS A 235 -6.73 -11.18 -6.29
C LYS A 235 -6.81 -11.97 -5.01
N TYR A 236 -5.65 -12.37 -4.48
CA TYR A 236 -5.53 -12.90 -3.12
C TYR A 236 -5.80 -11.82 -2.07
N GLY A 237 -6.53 -12.20 -1.01
CA GLY A 237 -6.97 -11.27 0.03
C GLY A 237 -5.91 -10.89 1.05
N GLU A 238 -4.85 -11.70 1.17
CA GLU A 238 -3.75 -11.45 2.08
C GLU A 238 -2.44 -11.55 1.30
N ASN A 239 -1.58 -10.55 1.49
CA ASN A 239 -0.22 -10.55 0.98
C ASN A 239 0.74 -9.87 1.95
N THR A 240 2.01 -10.19 1.82
CA THR A 240 3.09 -9.61 2.62
C THR A 240 4.30 -9.34 1.75
N LEU A 241 4.94 -8.19 1.98
CA LEU A 241 6.18 -7.77 1.35
C LEU A 241 7.29 -7.80 2.40
N MET A 242 8.35 -8.56 2.13
CA MET A 242 9.46 -8.74 3.05
C MET A 242 10.78 -8.47 2.31
N PRO A 243 11.32 -7.25 2.43
CA PRO A 243 12.66 -6.96 1.92
C PRO A 243 13.72 -7.60 2.83
N ILE A 244 14.68 -8.29 2.21
CA ILE A 244 15.85 -8.84 2.89
C ILE A 244 17.13 -8.46 2.12
N PRO A 245 18.27 -8.38 2.79
CA PRO A 245 19.54 -8.18 2.11
C PRO A 245 19.85 -9.33 1.17
N LYS A 246 20.53 -9.03 0.06
CA LYS A 246 20.98 -10.07 -0.87
C LYS A 246 21.90 -11.08 -0.19
N SER A 247 22.77 -10.65 0.72
CA SER A 247 23.66 -11.54 1.49
C SER A 247 22.88 -12.58 2.32
N VAL A 248 21.76 -12.18 2.94
CA VAL A 248 20.87 -13.09 3.70
C VAL A 248 20.18 -14.07 2.76
N TYR A 249 19.68 -13.61 1.62
CA TYR A 249 19.07 -14.47 0.61
C TYR A 249 20.07 -15.50 0.06
N ASP A 250 21.25 -15.05 -0.37
CA ASP A 250 22.29 -15.91 -0.92
C ASP A 250 22.75 -16.95 0.10
N PHE A 251 22.87 -16.57 1.38
CA PHE A 251 23.17 -17.49 2.46
C PHE A 251 22.05 -18.52 2.63
N GLY A 252 20.80 -18.06 2.73
CA GLY A 252 19.63 -18.92 2.96
C GLY A 252 19.31 -19.87 1.80
N MET A 253 19.77 -19.57 0.59
CA MET A 253 19.63 -20.44 -0.58
C MET A 253 20.67 -21.57 -0.64
N LYS A 254 21.66 -21.62 0.26
CA LYS A 254 22.62 -22.72 0.34
C LYS A 254 21.98 -24.00 0.87
N ASP A 255 22.47 -25.14 0.41
CA ASP A 255 22.00 -26.44 0.87
C ASP A 255 22.59 -26.79 2.25
N HIS A 256 21.87 -27.64 3.01
CA HIS A 256 22.30 -28.18 4.30
C HIS A 256 22.64 -27.15 5.41
N LEU A 257 21.99 -25.98 5.44
CA LEU A 257 22.12 -25.08 6.59
C LEU A 257 21.49 -25.72 7.83
N ASN A 258 22.21 -25.68 8.94
CA ASN A 258 21.74 -26.04 10.27
C ASN A 258 21.95 -24.86 11.23
N GLU A 259 21.54 -25.00 12.50
CA GLU A 259 21.63 -23.91 13.47
C GLU A 259 23.07 -23.46 13.75
N ASP A 260 24.03 -24.39 13.68
CA ASP A 260 25.46 -24.13 13.87
C ASP A 260 26.05 -23.24 12.75
N LEU A 261 25.46 -23.26 11.56
CA LEU A 261 25.84 -22.39 10.45
C LEU A 261 25.05 -21.07 10.45
N ILE A 262 23.76 -21.12 10.80
CA ILE A 262 22.87 -19.96 10.76
C ILE A 262 23.26 -18.93 11.83
N LYS A 263 23.52 -19.37 13.07
CA LYS A 263 23.77 -18.46 14.19
C LYS A 263 25.04 -17.59 13.98
N PRO A 264 26.20 -18.15 13.60
CA PRO A 264 27.40 -17.35 13.36
C PRO A 264 27.25 -16.38 12.17
N PHE A 265 26.44 -16.72 11.17
CA PHE A 265 26.13 -15.82 10.06
C PHE A 265 25.36 -14.58 10.56
N ILE A 266 24.28 -14.81 11.32
CA ILE A 266 23.42 -13.75 11.87
C ILE A 266 24.20 -12.79 12.78
N GLU A 267 25.09 -13.32 13.62
CA GLU A 267 25.92 -12.51 14.51
C GLU A 267 26.78 -11.51 13.73
N LYS A 268 27.26 -11.91 12.53
CA LYS A 268 28.09 -11.09 11.65
C LYS A 268 27.34 -10.07 10.80
N VAL A 269 26.01 -10.18 10.66
CA VAL A 269 25.22 -9.20 9.90
C VAL A 269 25.33 -7.82 10.54
N THR A 270 25.66 -6.82 9.75
CA THR A 270 25.84 -5.43 10.20
C THR A 270 24.74 -4.53 9.66
N LEU A 271 24.64 -3.30 10.18
CA LEU A 271 23.79 -2.26 9.57
C LEU A 271 24.16 -1.99 8.12
N HIS A 272 25.44 -2.14 7.74
CA HIS A 272 25.87 -1.95 6.36
C HIS A 272 25.26 -3.01 5.45
N ASP A 273 25.36 -4.30 5.82
CA ASP A 273 24.79 -5.41 5.04
C ASP A 273 23.29 -5.23 4.82
N ILE A 274 22.60 -4.66 5.80
CA ILE A 274 21.15 -4.49 5.73
C ILE A 274 20.74 -3.34 4.81
N ASN A 275 21.49 -2.25 4.88
CA ASN A 275 21.29 -1.07 4.04
C ASN A 275 21.95 -1.22 2.67
N GLU A 276 22.67 -2.31 2.43
CA GLU A 276 23.34 -2.60 1.18
C GLU A 276 22.31 -2.80 0.06
N LYS A 277 22.64 -2.22 -1.09
CA LYS A 277 21.94 -2.47 -2.35
C LYS A 277 22.80 -3.43 -3.15
N PRO A 278 22.22 -4.48 -3.74
CA PRO A 278 20.79 -4.72 -3.97
C PRO A 278 20.06 -5.42 -2.81
N GLN A 279 18.72 -5.32 -2.81
CA GLN A 279 17.84 -6.02 -1.88
C GLN A 279 17.04 -7.11 -2.61
N ILE A 280 16.65 -8.15 -1.88
CA ILE A 280 15.68 -9.14 -2.32
C ILE A 280 14.33 -8.85 -1.68
N LEU A 281 13.32 -8.62 -2.50
CA LEU A 281 11.94 -8.48 -2.06
C LEU A 281 11.23 -9.82 -2.21
N ILE A 282 10.78 -10.37 -1.08
CA ILE A 282 9.94 -11.56 -1.03
C ILE A 282 8.49 -11.10 -0.93
N TYR A 283 7.70 -11.44 -1.93
CA TYR A 283 6.26 -11.23 -1.94
C TYR A 283 5.58 -12.57 -1.68
N GLU A 284 4.78 -12.66 -0.62
CA GLU A 284 4.06 -13.89 -0.24
C GLU A 284 2.55 -13.61 -0.16
N THR A 285 1.73 -14.58 -0.58
CA THR A 285 0.27 -14.49 -0.50
C THR A 285 -0.36 -15.71 0.19
N ASN A 286 -1.66 -15.64 0.48
CA ASN A 286 -2.43 -16.75 1.05
C ASN A 286 -2.89 -17.80 0.02
N GLY A 287 -2.39 -17.77 -1.23
CA GLY A 287 -2.74 -18.75 -2.27
C GLY A 287 -1.68 -18.84 -3.37
N ASN A 288 -1.80 -19.83 -4.26
CA ASN A 288 -0.78 -20.05 -5.29
C ASN A 288 -0.82 -18.97 -6.39
N ILE A 289 0.29 -18.29 -6.62
CA ILE A 289 0.41 -17.26 -7.64
C ILE A 289 0.28 -17.92 -9.01
N GLU A 290 -0.68 -17.48 -9.83
CA GLU A 290 -0.77 -17.84 -11.24
C GLU A 290 -0.21 -16.72 -12.11
N ASN A 291 -0.74 -15.50 -11.92
CA ASN A 291 -0.24 -14.29 -12.54
C ASN A 291 0.28 -13.33 -11.46
N LEU A 292 1.30 -12.57 -11.81
CA LEU A 292 1.95 -11.60 -10.95
C LEU A 292 2.16 -10.30 -11.71
N TYR A 293 1.73 -9.21 -11.11
CA TYR A 293 1.76 -7.88 -11.68
C TYR A 293 2.58 -6.98 -10.76
N ILE A 294 3.56 -6.30 -11.34
CA ILE A 294 4.38 -5.32 -10.64
C ILE A 294 4.32 -4.00 -11.40
N TYR A 295 4.00 -2.91 -10.71
CA TYR A 295 3.75 -1.64 -11.37
C TYR A 295 4.02 -0.42 -10.49
N LEU A 296 4.23 0.72 -11.15
CA LEU A 296 4.42 2.05 -10.58
C LEU A 296 3.39 2.99 -11.17
N LYS A 297 2.66 3.68 -10.29
CA LYS A 297 1.75 4.77 -10.66
C LYS A 297 2.52 6.09 -10.56
N LEU A 298 2.64 6.81 -11.67
CA LEU A 298 3.48 8.00 -11.82
C LEU A 298 2.65 9.20 -12.32
N SER A 299 3.18 10.40 -12.10
CA SER A 299 2.63 11.66 -12.64
C SER A 299 1.13 11.84 -12.34
N PRO A 300 0.75 12.04 -11.08
CA PRO A 300 -0.65 12.32 -10.74
C PRO A 300 -1.07 13.67 -11.32
N VAL A 301 -2.23 13.70 -11.99
CA VAL A 301 -2.85 14.92 -12.50
C VAL A 301 -4.25 15.11 -11.94
N ASP A 302 -4.62 16.37 -11.78
CA ASP A 302 -5.90 16.78 -11.26
C ASP A 302 -6.96 16.63 -12.35
N LEU A 303 -8.01 15.86 -12.06
CA LEU A 303 -9.17 15.73 -12.94
C LEU A 303 -10.22 16.80 -12.64
N THR A 304 -10.57 16.93 -11.36
CA THR A 304 -11.52 17.93 -10.88
C THR A 304 -11.38 18.12 -9.38
N SER A 305 -11.93 19.22 -8.84
CA SER A 305 -11.96 19.45 -7.41
C SER A 305 -13.28 20.05 -6.96
N ARG A 306 -13.64 19.79 -5.71
CA ARG A 306 -14.79 20.40 -5.04
C ARG A 306 -14.45 20.73 -3.60
N THR A 307 -14.96 21.87 -3.17
CA THR A 307 -14.87 22.32 -1.79
C THR A 307 -16.13 21.91 -1.04
N ILE A 308 -15.94 21.27 0.11
CA ILE A 308 -17.00 20.94 1.08
C ILE A 308 -16.93 22.00 2.17
N GLU A 309 -18.05 22.66 2.41
CA GLU A 309 -18.22 23.57 3.54
C GLU A 309 -18.42 22.78 4.83
N ILE A 310 -17.70 23.14 5.88
CA ILE A 310 -17.85 22.59 7.22
C ILE A 310 -18.70 23.55 8.03
N LYS A 311 -19.79 23.04 8.58
CA LYS A 311 -20.65 23.72 9.55
C LYS A 311 -21.11 22.69 10.57
N LEU A 312 -20.59 22.81 11.79
CA LEU A 312 -21.02 22.07 12.97
C LEU A 312 -21.69 23.02 13.96
#